data_AF-A0A9P5U1K9-F1
#
_entry.id   AF-A0A9P5U1K9-F1
#
_cell.length_a   1.000
_cell.length_b   1.000
_cell.length_c   1.000
_cell.angle_alpha   90.00
_cell.angle_beta   90.00
_cell.angle_gamma   90.00
#
_symmetry.space_group_name_H-M   'P 1'
#
loop_
_entity.id
_entity.type
_entity.pdbx_description
1 polymer ?
#
loop_
_entity_poly.entity_id
_entity_poly.type
_entity_poly.pdbx_seq_one_letter_code
_entity_poly.pdbx_strand_id
1 'polypeptide(L)'
;MSTSNLASNSSATSSSESLLTTLSNLNLGNGLINFGALTTLIGSTVAESLVLGNRGTAGISWAAMSAFGTFSIIRACMGAAMPGWIRETLGLRTKACDLAVGMRLRLDGRRKVRDMLGSPLAIMCQDNEMSDVYAFDQATSALLEGTTEPPSDSSLVVYTYPNLRFFAPSKYHVDLIFMLLSLLKITEIYVLWESGGLVLGIATALPWSVFFSIAVAILITEKHPTDHMGSLDLLTGQLPSVKRIGGRRLVVLGLHGNPRSTFIWWRVAWSIGALVCTSSILVTYANLSSQPSIVVILWTAFQFLWLVARIIVHYSTASSDQPRMLAWTPLHQLSPELKSRLLNLTLALGKSLTYVHPRGEGVYRKDLFSSQRLPAILDSLSDQYPLEDEDAAIHVVVKAVIGDTVLSAAAWIIGSKMSSMDLYDSCVVMVSYSGKIISVPAVRVLSGPDPVSATDPENPHEPAFVPKGSGNLGHNLKWHYWIPTMGETQSCWLHFAVPGAGALGKHDAEVLTDAQVNAMLSAGQLNIGLRKVDELRDVLRASSMGAQAFRQFY
;
A
#
# COMPACT_ATOMS: atom_id res chain seq x y z
N MET A 1 29.84 -43.29 82.93
CA MET A 1 29.26 -44.14 81.86
C MET A 1 27.95 -43.52 81.43
N SER A 2 27.98 -42.73 80.37
CA SER A 2 26.81 -42.30 79.59
C SER A 2 27.31 -41.86 78.21
N THR A 3 26.67 -42.41 77.20
CA THR A 3 26.78 -42.14 75.78
C THR A 3 26.35 -40.71 75.41
N SER A 4 27.06 -40.04 74.50
CA SER A 4 26.43 -39.15 73.52
C SER A 4 27.35 -38.94 72.30
N ASN A 5 26.71 -38.95 71.13
CA ASN A 5 27.26 -38.96 69.79
C ASN A 5 27.85 -37.62 69.34
N LEU A 6 28.87 -37.68 68.49
CA LEU A 6 29.19 -36.64 67.51
C LEU A 6 29.74 -37.32 66.25
N ALA A 7 28.89 -37.40 65.22
CA ALA A 7 29.28 -37.69 63.84
C ALA A 7 29.10 -36.40 63.04
N SER A 8 30.17 -35.94 62.39
CA SER A 8 30.17 -34.77 61.51
C SER A 8 30.62 -35.14 60.09
N ASN A 9 29.63 -35.09 59.18
CA ASN A 9 29.65 -34.59 57.80
C ASN A 9 30.91 -34.75 56.93
N SER A 10 30.80 -35.61 55.91
CA SER A 10 31.42 -35.42 54.59
C SER A 10 30.49 -35.96 53.48
N SER A 11 29.59 -35.13 52.95
CA SER A 11 28.70 -35.54 51.84
C SER A 11 28.11 -34.37 51.03
N ALA A 12 28.92 -33.34 50.71
CA ALA A 12 28.45 -32.18 49.93
C ALA A 12 29.18 -31.92 48.60
N THR A 13 30.16 -32.76 48.20
CA THR A 13 30.96 -32.53 46.98
C THR A 13 30.68 -33.48 45.81
N SER A 14 29.83 -34.53 45.96
CA SER A 14 29.61 -35.52 44.90
C SER A 14 28.36 -35.33 44.04
N SER A 15 27.48 -34.37 44.37
CA SER A 15 26.21 -34.16 43.65
C SER A 15 26.30 -33.17 42.49
N SER A 16 27.26 -32.25 42.50
CA SER A 16 27.51 -31.30 41.40
C SER A 16 28.30 -31.94 40.25
N GLU A 17 29.24 -32.83 40.55
CA GLU A 17 30.02 -33.56 39.54
C GLU A 17 29.18 -34.62 38.80
N SER A 18 28.20 -35.25 39.47
CA SER A 18 27.32 -36.25 38.85
C SER A 18 26.31 -35.64 37.87
N LEU A 19 25.87 -34.39 38.12
CA LEU A 19 25.00 -33.62 37.23
C LEU A 19 25.73 -33.10 35.98
N LEU A 20 27.00 -32.68 36.14
CA LEU A 20 27.85 -32.26 35.01
C LEU A 20 28.27 -33.44 34.12
N THR A 21 28.44 -34.64 34.69
CA THR A 21 28.75 -35.87 33.94
C THR A 21 27.53 -36.46 33.22
N THR A 22 26.31 -36.28 33.75
CA THR A 22 25.09 -36.70 33.03
C THR A 22 24.74 -35.75 31.88
N LEU A 23 25.05 -34.45 31.99
CA LEU A 23 24.86 -33.49 30.90
C LEU A 23 25.87 -33.65 29.74
N SER A 24 27.06 -34.16 30.02
CA SER A 24 28.12 -34.34 29.00
C SER A 24 27.94 -35.58 28.11
N ASN A 25 27.10 -36.54 28.49
CA ASN A 25 26.79 -37.74 27.70
C ASN A 25 25.58 -37.59 26.76
N LEU A 26 24.99 -36.40 26.65
CA LEU A 26 23.99 -36.11 25.63
C LEU A 26 24.68 -36.05 24.27
N ASN A 27 24.21 -36.88 23.34
CA ASN A 27 24.70 -37.01 21.96
C ASN A 27 24.52 -35.68 21.18
N LEU A 28 25.44 -34.74 21.43
CA LEU A 28 25.38 -33.31 21.10
C LEU A 28 25.25 -33.08 19.59
N GLY A 29 25.72 -33.98 18.73
CA GLY A 29 25.59 -33.88 17.27
C GLY A 29 24.15 -33.95 16.75
N ASN A 30 23.36 -34.93 17.21
CA ASN A 30 21.92 -34.99 16.93
C ASN A 30 21.13 -33.93 17.73
N GLY A 31 21.65 -33.57 18.91
CA GLY A 31 21.13 -32.46 19.72
C GLY A 31 21.19 -31.12 18.99
N LEU A 32 22.31 -30.80 18.31
CA LEU A 32 22.56 -29.54 17.60
C LEU A 32 21.58 -29.30 16.44
N ILE A 33 21.20 -30.35 15.70
CA ILE A 33 20.22 -30.24 14.60
C ILE A 33 18.82 -29.96 15.16
N ASN A 34 18.43 -30.64 16.25
CA ASN A 34 17.18 -30.38 16.96
C ASN A 34 17.18 -29.01 17.66
N PHE A 35 18.34 -28.57 18.16
CA PHE A 35 18.54 -27.23 18.74
C PHE A 35 18.41 -26.15 17.67
N GLY A 36 18.94 -26.38 16.46
CA GLY A 36 18.77 -25.52 15.30
C GLY A 36 17.28 -25.31 14.96
N ALA A 37 16.52 -26.40 14.85
CA ALA A 37 15.08 -26.33 14.60
C ALA A 37 14.30 -25.62 15.74
N LEU A 38 14.68 -25.84 16.99
CA LEU A 38 14.10 -25.17 18.16
C LEU A 38 14.43 -23.66 18.19
N THR A 39 15.67 -23.30 17.84
CA THR A 39 16.12 -21.90 17.74
C THR A 39 15.37 -21.12 16.66
N THR A 40 14.89 -21.77 15.60
CA THR A 40 14.05 -21.11 14.59
C THR A 40 12.62 -20.82 15.03
N LEU A 41 12.07 -21.56 15.99
CA LEU A 41 10.62 -21.56 16.26
C LEU A 41 10.23 -20.71 17.47
N ILE A 42 11.03 -20.76 18.55
CA ILE A 42 10.68 -20.10 19.81
C ILE A 42 11.08 -18.62 19.80
N GLY A 43 10.10 -17.73 19.98
CA GLY A 43 10.32 -16.28 20.07
C GLY A 43 10.59 -15.59 18.73
N SER A 44 10.34 -16.28 17.61
CA SER A 44 10.53 -15.76 16.24
C SER A 44 9.79 -14.45 15.99
N THR A 45 8.48 -14.41 16.25
CA THR A 45 7.63 -13.22 16.06
C THR A 45 8.04 -12.04 16.95
N VAL A 46 8.48 -12.34 18.18
CA VAL A 46 9.01 -11.34 19.12
C VAL A 46 10.30 -10.73 18.57
N ALA A 47 11.24 -11.56 18.10
CA ALA A 47 12.50 -11.11 17.53
C ALA A 47 12.29 -10.27 16.25
N GLU A 48 11.38 -10.69 15.36
CA GLU A 48 11.00 -9.92 14.16
C GLU A 48 10.45 -8.54 14.54
N SER A 49 9.49 -8.50 15.47
CA SER A 49 8.89 -7.23 15.90
C SER A 49 9.90 -6.29 16.54
N LEU A 50 10.88 -6.82 17.28
CA LEU A 50 11.91 -6.04 17.96
C LEU A 50 12.93 -5.47 16.97
N VAL A 51 13.45 -6.29 16.04
CA VAL A 51 14.47 -5.83 15.08
C VAL A 51 13.93 -4.78 14.10
N LEU A 52 12.64 -4.87 13.79
CA LEU A 52 11.96 -3.92 12.91
C LEU A 52 11.58 -2.60 13.59
N GLY A 53 11.82 -2.48 14.90
CA GLY A 53 11.55 -1.26 15.67
C GLY A 53 10.09 -1.06 16.07
N ASN A 54 9.21 -2.04 15.90
CA ASN A 54 7.78 -1.92 16.26
C ASN A 54 7.56 -1.70 17.77
N ARG A 55 8.60 -1.93 18.57
CA ARG A 55 8.64 -1.77 20.04
C ARG A 55 9.57 -0.66 20.51
N GLY A 56 9.84 0.33 19.64
CA GLY A 56 10.71 1.46 19.96
C GLY A 56 12.20 1.14 19.80
N THR A 57 13.04 2.11 20.17
CA THR A 57 14.50 2.04 19.98
C THR A 57 15.14 0.98 20.88
N ALA A 58 14.65 0.86 22.12
CA ALA A 58 15.04 -0.19 23.04
C ALA A 58 14.84 -1.58 22.43
N GLY A 59 13.69 -1.82 21.79
CA GLY A 59 13.39 -3.11 21.20
C GLY A 59 14.47 -3.60 20.23
N ILE A 60 15.03 -2.69 19.43
CA ILE A 60 16.07 -3.01 18.43
C ILE A 60 17.32 -3.56 19.13
N SER A 61 17.79 -2.91 20.21
CA SER A 61 18.95 -3.38 20.98
C SER A 61 18.75 -4.77 21.58
N TRP A 62 17.52 -5.12 21.93
CA TRP A 62 17.17 -6.42 22.51
C TRP A 62 16.93 -7.53 21.48
N ALA A 63 16.76 -7.18 20.20
CA ALA A 63 16.36 -8.13 19.17
C ALA A 63 17.34 -9.31 19.06
N ALA A 64 18.65 -8.99 18.99
CA ALA A 64 19.73 -9.96 18.77
C ALA A 64 20.50 -10.35 20.04
N MET A 65 19.86 -10.23 21.21
CA MET A 65 20.45 -10.68 22.49
C MET A 65 20.60 -12.20 22.57
N SER A 66 19.79 -12.95 21.81
CA SER A 66 19.77 -14.42 21.81
C SER A 66 19.92 -14.95 20.39
N ALA A 67 20.61 -16.07 20.23
CA ALA A 67 20.69 -16.85 19.00
C ALA A 67 19.33 -17.49 18.61
N PHE A 68 18.43 -17.66 19.58
CA PHE A 68 17.06 -18.08 19.32
C PHE A 68 16.31 -16.98 18.54
N GLY A 69 15.74 -17.32 17.39
CA GLY A 69 15.01 -16.40 16.52
C GLY A 69 15.90 -15.62 15.55
N THR A 70 17.22 -15.87 15.47
CA THR A 70 18.11 -15.10 14.59
C THR A 70 17.79 -15.31 13.11
N PHE A 71 17.32 -16.48 12.68
CA PHE A 71 16.81 -16.68 11.32
C PHE A 71 15.59 -15.80 11.01
N SER A 72 14.70 -15.61 11.98
CA SER A 72 13.55 -14.70 11.85
C SER A 72 14.01 -13.24 11.78
N ILE A 73 15.05 -12.87 12.55
CA ILE A 73 15.71 -11.56 12.44
C ILE A 73 16.27 -11.35 11.02
N ILE A 74 17.01 -12.32 10.49
CA ILE A 74 17.57 -12.26 9.13
C ILE A 74 16.44 -12.07 8.11
N ARG A 75 15.40 -12.91 8.18
CA ARG A 75 14.23 -12.82 7.29
C ARG A 75 13.53 -11.47 7.38
N ALA A 76 13.28 -10.96 8.59
CA ALA A 76 12.63 -9.68 8.81
C ALA A 76 13.47 -8.52 8.28
N CYS A 77 14.77 -8.51 8.57
CA CYS A 77 15.71 -7.53 8.05
C CYS A 77 15.76 -7.54 6.51
N MET A 78 15.88 -8.71 5.90
CA MET A 78 15.84 -8.85 4.44
C MET A 78 14.49 -8.37 3.87
N GLY A 79 13.38 -8.75 4.49
CA GLY A 79 12.04 -8.33 4.09
C GLY A 79 11.85 -6.81 4.15
N ALA A 80 12.30 -6.17 5.24
CA ALA A 80 12.15 -4.73 5.42
C ALA A 80 13.14 -3.89 4.61
N ALA A 81 14.33 -4.43 4.30
CA ALA A 81 15.29 -3.79 3.42
C ALA A 81 14.83 -3.75 1.95
N MET A 82 13.98 -4.70 1.54
CA MET A 82 13.53 -4.83 0.16
C MET A 82 12.27 -3.99 -0.13
N PRO A 83 12.12 -3.47 -1.38
CA PRO A 83 10.85 -2.91 -1.84
C PRO A 83 9.72 -3.93 -1.74
N GLY A 84 8.51 -3.46 -1.43
CA GLY A 84 7.35 -4.33 -1.18
C GLY A 84 7.07 -5.37 -2.27
N TRP A 85 7.21 -5.00 -3.55
CA TRP A 85 7.00 -5.93 -4.66
C TRP A 85 8.03 -7.08 -4.70
N ILE A 86 9.28 -6.82 -4.33
CA ILE A 86 10.32 -7.86 -4.23
C ILE A 86 10.01 -8.75 -3.03
N ARG A 87 9.62 -8.14 -1.91
CA ARG A 87 9.26 -8.85 -0.68
C ARG A 87 8.14 -9.87 -0.91
N GLU A 88 7.10 -9.48 -1.66
CA GLU A 88 6.02 -10.39 -2.06
C GLU A 88 6.55 -11.50 -2.98
N THR A 89 7.29 -11.14 -4.04
CA THR A 89 7.79 -12.11 -5.03
C THR A 89 8.72 -13.16 -4.44
N LEU A 90 9.52 -12.80 -3.42
CA LEU A 90 10.45 -13.69 -2.74
C LEU A 90 9.85 -14.41 -1.52
N GLY A 91 8.56 -14.21 -1.20
CA GLY A 91 7.94 -14.81 -0.01
C GLY A 91 8.50 -14.30 1.33
N LEU A 92 9.14 -13.12 1.32
CA LEU A 92 9.72 -12.48 2.50
C LEU A 92 8.70 -11.62 3.26
N ARG A 93 7.47 -11.52 2.77
CA ARG A 93 6.41 -10.74 3.43
C ARG A 93 5.95 -11.43 4.71
N THR A 94 5.98 -10.69 5.82
CA THR A 94 5.42 -11.10 7.10
C THR A 94 4.58 -9.97 7.68
N LYS A 95 3.66 -10.30 8.60
CA LYS A 95 2.86 -9.28 9.32
C LYS A 95 3.75 -8.28 10.05
N ALA A 96 4.89 -8.72 10.60
CA ALA A 96 5.83 -7.83 11.27
C ALA A 96 6.47 -6.81 10.31
N CYS A 97 6.84 -7.25 9.09
CA CYS A 97 7.34 -6.36 8.04
C CYS A 97 6.26 -5.37 7.57
N ASP A 98 5.03 -5.83 7.38
CA ASP A 98 3.90 -4.98 7.01
C ASP A 98 3.64 -3.92 8.07
N LEU A 99 3.65 -4.27 9.37
CA LEU A 99 3.54 -3.28 10.46
C LEU A 99 4.72 -2.31 10.50
N ALA A 100 5.93 -2.74 10.12
CA ALA A 100 7.12 -1.90 10.21
C ALA A 100 7.24 -0.87 9.09
N VAL A 101 6.90 -1.24 7.85
CA VAL A 101 7.12 -0.39 6.66
C VAL A 101 5.91 -0.28 5.72
N GLY A 102 4.81 -0.96 6.04
CA GLY A 102 3.64 -1.07 5.16
C GLY A 102 3.90 -1.91 3.91
N MET A 103 2.88 -2.03 3.08
CA MET A 103 2.97 -2.60 1.73
C MET A 103 2.21 -1.68 0.77
N ARG A 104 2.96 -1.03 -0.13
CA ARG A 104 2.41 -0.13 -1.15
C ARG A 104 3.02 -0.39 -2.52
N LEU A 105 2.21 -0.24 -3.56
CA LEU A 105 2.64 -0.35 -4.96
C LEU A 105 2.26 0.92 -5.72
N ARG A 106 3.23 1.52 -6.42
CA ARG A 106 2.98 2.69 -7.26
C ARG A 106 1.96 2.35 -8.35
N LEU A 107 1.12 3.32 -8.69
CA LEU A 107 0.17 3.22 -9.81
C LEU A 107 0.83 3.35 -11.19
N ASP A 108 2.16 3.47 -11.28
CA ASP A 108 2.90 3.62 -12.55
C ASP A 108 3.55 2.32 -13.06
N GLY A 109 3.20 1.15 -12.51
CA GLY A 109 3.67 -0.12 -13.08
C GLY A 109 3.46 -1.35 -12.19
N ARG A 110 3.95 -2.52 -12.65
CA ARG A 110 3.96 -3.80 -11.92
C ARG A 110 2.60 -4.53 -11.80
N ARG A 111 1.83 -4.59 -12.89
CA ARG A 111 0.55 -5.33 -12.96
C ARG A 111 0.62 -6.76 -12.40
N LYS A 112 1.64 -7.54 -12.79
CA LYS A 112 1.81 -8.94 -12.33
C LYS A 112 1.81 -9.09 -10.80
N VAL A 113 2.38 -8.14 -10.08
CA VAL A 113 2.45 -8.21 -8.60
C VAL A 113 1.11 -7.83 -7.99
N ARG A 114 0.37 -6.88 -8.58
CA ARG A 114 -0.99 -6.54 -8.12
C ARG A 114 -1.94 -7.72 -8.24
N ASP A 115 -1.83 -8.49 -9.33
CA ASP A 115 -2.64 -9.68 -9.56
C ASP A 115 -2.43 -10.74 -8.45
N MET A 116 -1.24 -10.80 -7.83
CA MET A 116 -0.93 -11.71 -6.72
C MET A 116 -1.48 -11.21 -5.37
N LEU A 117 -1.60 -9.90 -5.18
CA LEU A 117 -1.93 -9.28 -3.89
C LEU A 117 -3.44 -9.13 -3.64
N GLY A 118 -4.26 -9.30 -4.67
CA GLY A 118 -5.71 -9.13 -4.58
C GLY A 118 -6.14 -7.66 -4.59
N SER A 119 -7.21 -7.34 -3.85
CA SER A 119 -7.76 -5.98 -3.80
C SER A 119 -6.99 -5.08 -2.84
N PRO A 120 -6.67 -3.83 -3.21
CA PRO A 120 -6.03 -2.88 -2.31
C PRO A 120 -6.96 -2.52 -1.13
N LEU A 121 -6.36 -2.22 0.02
CA LEU A 121 -7.04 -1.74 1.22
C LEU A 121 -7.29 -0.24 1.18
N ALA A 122 -6.40 0.52 0.52
CA ALA A 122 -6.50 1.97 0.40
C ALA A 122 -5.74 2.49 -0.82
N ILE A 123 -6.02 3.75 -1.14
CA ILE A 123 -5.29 4.57 -2.10
C ILE A 123 -4.52 5.63 -1.34
N MET A 124 -3.27 5.86 -1.71
CA MET A 124 -2.37 6.76 -1.02
C MET A 124 -1.65 7.67 -2.00
N CYS A 125 -1.61 8.96 -1.68
CA CYS A 125 -0.87 9.98 -2.39
C CYS A 125 0.22 10.55 -1.48
N GLN A 126 1.47 10.61 -1.94
CA GLN A 126 2.58 11.24 -1.22
C GLN A 126 3.45 11.99 -2.21
N ASP A 127 3.62 13.30 -2.04
CA ASP A 127 4.49 14.13 -2.89
C ASP A 127 4.23 13.96 -4.40
N ASN A 128 2.94 13.87 -4.79
CA ASN A 128 2.43 13.54 -6.13
C ASN A 128 2.62 12.09 -6.61
N GLU A 129 3.25 11.21 -5.83
CA GLU A 129 3.27 9.78 -6.10
C GLU A 129 1.96 9.12 -5.67
N MET A 130 1.31 8.43 -6.60
CA MET A 130 0.07 7.70 -6.36
C MET A 130 0.36 6.22 -6.19
N SER A 131 -0.25 5.59 -5.18
CA SER A 131 -0.02 4.16 -4.89
C SER A 131 -1.25 3.46 -4.32
N ASP A 132 -1.34 2.17 -4.61
CA ASP A 132 -2.23 1.21 -3.95
C ASP A 132 -1.56 0.76 -2.64
N VAL A 133 -2.34 0.66 -1.56
CA VAL A 133 -1.90 0.16 -0.26
C VAL A 133 -2.52 -1.20 0.00
N TYR A 134 -1.69 -2.19 0.32
CA TYR A 134 -2.09 -3.58 0.60
C TYR A 134 -1.84 -3.98 2.05
N ALA A 135 -1.05 -3.19 2.79
CA ALA A 135 -0.93 -3.30 4.24
C ALA A 135 -0.49 -1.94 4.81
N PHE A 136 -1.09 -1.56 5.93
CA PHE A 136 -0.71 -0.36 6.66
C PHE A 136 0.48 -0.65 7.58
N ASP A 137 1.34 0.35 7.74
CA ASP A 137 2.26 0.35 8.88
C ASP A 137 1.51 0.53 10.21
N GLN A 138 2.21 0.31 11.30
CA GLN A 138 1.66 0.32 12.65
C GLN A 138 1.07 1.68 13.04
N ALA A 139 1.74 2.79 12.70
CA ALA A 139 1.25 4.14 12.96
C ALA A 139 -0.08 4.41 12.25
N THR A 140 -0.14 4.05 10.96
CA THR A 140 -1.34 4.23 10.14
C THR A 140 -2.46 3.29 10.61
N SER A 141 -2.16 2.02 10.90
CA SER A 141 -3.15 1.06 11.41
C SER A 141 -3.77 1.53 12.73
N ALA A 142 -2.93 1.93 13.70
CA ALA A 142 -3.40 2.40 15.01
C ALA A 142 -4.24 3.68 14.90
N LEU A 143 -3.91 4.56 13.97
CA LEU A 143 -4.69 5.76 13.68
C LEU A 143 -6.08 5.42 13.12
N LEU A 144 -6.13 4.52 12.14
CA LEU A 144 -7.37 4.11 11.49
C LEU A 144 -8.28 3.33 12.44
N GLU A 145 -7.73 2.45 13.28
CA GLU A 145 -8.48 1.72 14.31
C GLU A 145 -9.16 2.66 15.33
N GLY A 146 -8.52 3.81 15.63
CA GLY A 146 -9.09 4.83 16.50
C GLY A 146 -10.12 5.74 15.83
N THR A 147 -10.33 5.62 14.52
CA THR A 147 -11.19 6.51 13.73
C THR A 147 -12.52 5.83 13.41
N THR A 148 -13.63 6.47 13.78
CA THR A 148 -14.97 5.99 13.41
C THR A 148 -15.22 6.25 11.93
N GLU A 149 -15.45 5.17 11.18
CA GLU A 149 -15.84 5.26 9.78
C GLU A 149 -17.27 5.82 9.65
N PRO A 150 -17.49 6.85 8.81
CA PRO A 150 -18.82 7.35 8.56
C PRO A 150 -19.69 6.33 7.77
N PRO A 151 -21.03 6.39 7.89
CA PRO A 151 -21.93 5.58 7.08
C PRO A 151 -21.74 5.82 5.57
N SER A 152 -22.01 4.82 4.73
CA SER A 152 -21.84 4.95 3.27
C SER A 152 -22.67 6.09 2.66
N ASP A 153 -23.82 6.40 3.24
CA ASP A 153 -24.77 7.39 2.71
C ASP A 153 -24.56 8.81 3.27
N SER A 154 -23.61 9.01 4.20
CA SER A 154 -23.37 10.34 4.75
C SER A 154 -22.60 11.23 3.77
N SER A 155 -22.68 12.54 3.95
CA SER A 155 -21.82 13.49 3.25
C SER A 155 -20.34 13.17 3.51
N LEU A 156 -19.48 13.51 2.55
CA LEU A 156 -18.04 13.30 2.71
C LEU A 156 -17.50 14.14 3.88
N VAL A 157 -16.80 13.45 4.76
CA VAL A 157 -16.07 14.01 5.87
C VAL A 157 -14.59 13.68 5.70
N VAL A 158 -13.73 14.68 5.88
CA VAL A 158 -12.29 14.57 5.73
C VAL A 158 -11.63 14.75 7.08
N TYR A 159 -10.73 13.82 7.43
CA TYR A 159 -10.02 13.81 8.68
C TYR A 159 -8.63 14.42 8.51
N THR A 160 -8.24 15.29 9.42
CA THR A 160 -6.94 15.94 9.45
C THR A 160 -6.42 15.99 10.88
N TYR A 161 -5.12 16.21 11.04
CA TYR A 161 -4.61 16.53 12.36
C TYR A 161 -5.11 17.92 12.79
N PRO A 162 -5.71 18.03 13.99
CA PRO A 162 -6.01 19.34 14.55
C PRO A 162 -4.71 20.12 14.72
N ASN A 163 -4.78 21.44 14.57
CA ASN A 163 -3.65 22.35 14.75
C ASN A 163 -3.33 22.58 16.25
N LEU A 164 -3.38 21.49 17.04
CA LEU A 164 -3.13 21.45 18.47
C LEU A 164 -1.85 20.67 18.72
N ARG A 165 -0.97 21.24 19.53
CA ARG A 165 0.27 20.59 19.98
C ARG A 165 -0.08 19.48 20.97
N PHE A 166 -0.38 18.30 20.45
CA PHE A 166 -0.43 17.09 21.27
C PHE A 166 1.00 16.66 21.58
N PHE A 167 1.46 16.99 22.79
CA PHE A 167 2.67 16.41 23.35
C PHE A 167 2.35 14.97 23.74
N ALA A 168 2.70 14.01 22.87
CA ALA A 168 2.76 12.63 23.31
C ALA A 168 3.81 12.52 24.43
N PRO A 169 3.52 11.87 25.57
CA PRO A 169 4.50 11.68 26.61
C PRO A 169 5.70 10.93 26.02
N SER A 170 6.86 11.57 26.07
CA SER A 170 8.10 11.01 25.52
C SER A 170 8.45 9.71 26.23
N LYS A 171 8.49 8.59 25.48
CA LYS A 171 8.92 7.28 25.98
C LYS A 171 10.44 7.16 26.13
N TYR A 172 11.15 8.25 25.88
CA TYR A 172 12.61 8.33 25.90
C TYR A 172 13.23 7.69 27.15
N HIS A 173 12.67 7.93 28.34
CA HIS A 173 13.22 7.35 29.57
C HIS A 173 13.09 5.83 29.63
N VAL A 174 11.96 5.27 29.20
CA VAL A 174 11.74 3.82 29.17
C VAL A 174 12.68 3.18 28.17
N ASP A 175 12.79 3.76 26.98
CA ASP A 175 13.67 3.28 25.93
C ASP A 175 15.14 3.33 26.37
N LEU A 176 15.57 4.42 27.01
CA LEU A 176 16.92 4.58 27.53
C LEU A 176 17.24 3.53 28.61
N ILE A 177 16.33 3.29 29.57
CA ILE A 177 16.53 2.29 30.63
C ILE A 177 16.72 0.91 30.03
N PHE A 178 15.84 0.49 29.12
CA PHE A 178 15.96 -0.83 28.50
C PHE A 178 17.20 -0.94 27.61
N MET A 179 17.59 0.11 26.88
CA MET A 179 18.86 0.09 26.15
C MET A 179 20.05 -0.09 27.10
N LEU A 180 20.10 0.63 28.22
CA LEU A 180 21.16 0.48 29.22
C LEU A 180 21.19 -0.93 29.82
N LEU A 181 20.03 -1.52 30.10
CA LEU A 181 19.94 -2.91 30.56
C LEU A 181 20.46 -3.92 29.53
N SER A 182 20.42 -3.62 28.23
CA SER A 182 20.99 -4.51 27.21
C SER A 182 22.52 -4.64 27.31
N LEU A 183 23.21 -3.69 27.97
CA LEU A 183 24.66 -3.78 28.22
C LEU A 183 25.04 -4.95 29.12
N LEU A 184 24.09 -5.56 29.82
CA LEU A 184 24.30 -6.82 30.54
C LEU A 184 24.81 -7.95 29.61
N LYS A 185 24.65 -7.82 28.28
CA LYS A 185 25.26 -8.72 27.30
C LYS A 185 26.78 -8.85 27.46
N ILE A 186 27.46 -7.81 27.94
CA ILE A 186 28.90 -7.82 28.20
C ILE A 186 29.28 -8.92 29.22
N THR A 187 28.38 -9.25 30.16
CA THR A 187 28.61 -10.32 31.14
C THR A 187 28.74 -11.70 30.48
N GLU A 188 27.96 -11.99 29.44
CA GLU A 188 28.11 -13.24 28.66
C GLU A 188 29.48 -13.28 27.99
N ILE A 189 29.89 -12.18 27.35
CA ILE A 189 31.18 -12.10 26.65
C ILE A 189 32.32 -12.36 27.62
N TYR A 190 32.27 -11.72 28.80
CA TYR A 190 33.28 -11.89 29.84
C TYR A 190 33.32 -13.34 30.35
N VAL A 191 32.18 -13.93 30.69
CA VAL A 191 32.12 -15.32 31.20
C VAL A 191 32.59 -16.33 30.15
N LEU A 192 32.22 -16.14 28.89
CA LEU A 192 32.69 -16.99 27.80
C LEU A 192 34.18 -16.81 27.54
N TRP A 193 34.70 -15.59 27.65
CA TRP A 193 36.13 -15.33 27.50
C TRP A 193 36.96 -16.00 28.60
N GLU A 194 36.58 -15.83 29.87
CA GLU A 194 37.22 -16.48 31.02
C GLU A 194 37.20 -18.01 30.92
N SER A 195 36.17 -18.57 30.28
CA SER A 195 36.03 -20.02 30.05
C SER A 195 36.77 -20.52 28.79
N GLY A 196 37.52 -19.67 28.09
CA GLY A 196 38.28 -20.01 26.86
C GLY A 196 37.48 -19.95 25.56
N GLY A 197 36.22 -19.52 25.60
CA GLY A 197 35.29 -19.44 24.46
C GLY A 197 35.22 -18.07 23.79
N LEU A 198 36.34 -17.35 23.67
CA LEU A 198 36.36 -15.96 23.17
C LEU A 198 35.72 -15.79 21.80
N VAL A 199 36.02 -16.70 20.85
CA VAL A 199 35.46 -16.65 19.49
C VAL A 199 33.94 -16.75 19.51
N LEU A 200 33.40 -17.63 20.36
CA LEU A 200 31.96 -17.79 20.54
C LEU A 200 31.33 -16.54 21.16
N GLY A 201 31.97 -15.96 22.18
CA GLY A 201 31.52 -14.72 22.82
C GLY A 201 31.49 -13.52 21.87
N ILE A 202 32.52 -13.37 21.02
CA ILE A 202 32.54 -12.30 20.00
C ILE A 202 31.47 -12.56 18.93
N ALA A 203 31.35 -13.79 18.46
CA ALA A 203 30.36 -14.15 17.44
C ALA A 203 28.94 -13.82 17.90
N THR A 204 28.58 -14.11 19.16
CA THR A 204 27.24 -13.83 19.71
C THR A 204 27.02 -12.36 20.07
N ALA A 205 28.09 -11.63 20.37
CA ALA A 205 28.04 -10.19 20.66
C ALA A 205 27.89 -9.32 19.42
N LEU A 206 28.42 -9.76 18.27
CA LEU A 206 28.50 -8.94 17.07
C LEU A 206 27.11 -8.45 16.60
N PRO A 207 26.07 -9.29 16.44
CA PRO A 207 24.73 -8.82 16.10
C PRO A 207 24.16 -7.80 17.09
N TRP A 208 24.29 -8.06 18.39
CA TRP A 208 23.83 -7.14 19.43
C TRP A 208 24.52 -5.78 19.31
N SER A 209 25.85 -5.74 19.13
CA SER A 209 26.61 -4.50 19.04
C SER A 209 26.16 -3.60 17.88
N VAL A 210 25.80 -4.20 16.73
CA VAL A 210 25.30 -3.49 15.56
C VAL A 210 23.91 -2.91 15.84
N PHE A 211 22.99 -3.71 16.36
CA PHE A 211 21.63 -3.24 16.68
C PHE A 211 21.59 -2.24 17.83
N PHE A 212 22.47 -2.39 18.82
CA PHE A 212 22.66 -1.39 19.88
C PHE A 212 23.14 -0.06 19.29
N SER A 213 24.12 -0.08 18.38
CA SER A 213 24.62 1.13 17.70
C SER A 213 23.53 1.80 16.87
N ILE A 214 22.72 1.01 16.15
CA ILE A 214 21.55 1.49 15.41
C ILE A 214 20.53 2.16 16.36
N ALA A 215 20.22 1.51 17.48
CA ALA A 215 19.29 2.04 18.48
C ALA A 215 19.76 3.39 19.07
N VAL A 216 21.05 3.50 19.40
CA VAL A 216 21.67 4.75 19.87
C VAL A 216 21.55 5.85 18.81
N ALA A 217 21.85 5.55 17.54
CA ALA A 217 21.72 6.52 16.46
C ALA A 217 20.28 7.04 16.32
N ILE A 218 19.28 6.15 16.37
CA ILE A 218 17.87 6.53 16.28
C ILE A 218 17.47 7.43 17.45
N LEU A 219 17.83 7.05 18.68
CA LEU A 219 17.51 7.80 19.90
C LEU A 219 18.06 9.24 19.86
N ILE A 220 19.22 9.45 19.22
CA ILE A 220 19.81 10.79 19.02
C ILE A 220 19.01 11.58 17.97
N THR A 221 18.57 10.93 16.89
CA THR A 221 17.90 11.60 15.75
C THR A 221 16.42 11.91 15.95
N GLU A 222 15.68 11.15 16.77
CA GLU A 222 14.22 11.29 16.94
C GLU A 222 13.77 12.52 17.77
N LYS A 223 14.68 13.41 18.16
CA LYS A 223 14.39 14.57 19.03
C LYS A 223 13.58 15.71 18.40
N HIS A 224 13.21 15.64 17.12
CA HIS A 224 12.56 16.77 16.43
C HIS A 224 11.10 16.47 16.07
N PRO A 225 10.12 17.01 16.82
CA PRO A 225 8.73 17.02 16.37
C PRO A 225 8.62 17.97 15.16
N THR A 226 8.18 17.42 14.03
CA THR A 226 7.83 18.24 12.87
C THR A 226 6.44 18.83 13.09
N ASP A 227 6.36 20.13 13.36
CA ASP A 227 5.12 20.92 13.52
C ASP A 227 4.31 21.09 12.21
N HIS A 228 4.74 20.49 11.10
CA HIS A 228 4.15 20.70 9.77
C HIS A 228 3.19 19.57 9.41
N MET A 229 2.07 19.89 8.78
CA MET A 229 1.18 18.89 8.19
C MET A 229 1.99 18.01 7.22
N GLY A 230 1.89 16.69 7.35
CA GLY A 230 2.63 15.80 6.47
C GLY A 230 2.09 15.79 5.05
N SER A 231 2.88 15.28 4.10
CA SER A 231 2.51 15.22 2.68
C SER A 231 1.75 13.96 2.28
N LEU A 232 1.49 13.04 3.23
CA LEU A 232 0.81 11.78 2.98
C LEU A 232 -0.71 11.96 3.07
N ASP A 233 -1.41 11.55 2.03
CA ASP A 233 -2.86 11.51 1.96
C ASP A 233 -3.35 10.09 1.74
N LEU A 234 -4.45 9.73 2.38
CA LEU A 234 -4.98 8.37 2.39
C LEU A 234 -6.49 8.35 2.19
N LEU A 235 -6.94 7.46 1.32
CA LEU A 235 -8.34 7.10 1.10
C LEU A 235 -8.50 5.61 1.35
N THR A 236 -9.18 5.24 2.43
CA THR A 236 -9.38 3.85 2.86
C THR A 236 -10.85 3.47 2.95
N GLY A 237 -11.12 2.18 3.04
CA GLY A 237 -12.46 1.60 3.15
C GLY A 237 -12.71 0.53 2.10
N GLN A 238 -13.98 0.24 1.82
CA GLN A 238 -14.34 -0.73 0.79
C GLN A 238 -14.30 -0.04 -0.58
N LEU A 239 -13.14 -0.06 -1.23
CA LEU A 239 -12.92 0.60 -2.51
C LEU A 239 -13.88 0.10 -3.60
N PRO A 240 -14.35 0.99 -4.49
CA PRO A 240 -15.23 0.61 -5.59
C PRO A 240 -14.50 -0.20 -6.65
N SER A 241 -15.27 -0.86 -7.51
CA SER A 241 -14.81 -1.46 -8.77
C SER A 241 -15.97 -1.46 -9.76
N VAL A 242 -15.72 -1.76 -11.03
CA VAL A 242 -16.81 -1.86 -12.02
C VAL A 242 -17.91 -2.83 -11.58
N LYS A 243 -17.56 -3.91 -10.86
CA LYS A 243 -18.52 -4.92 -10.39
C LYS A 243 -19.04 -4.67 -8.97
N ARG A 244 -18.50 -3.69 -8.23
CA ARG A 244 -18.84 -3.43 -6.82
C ARG A 244 -18.95 -1.93 -6.60
N ILE A 245 -20.10 -1.48 -6.11
CA ILE A 245 -20.38 -0.06 -5.83
C ILE A 245 -19.35 0.56 -4.87
N GLY A 246 -18.67 -0.27 -4.07
CA GLY A 246 -17.85 0.16 -2.94
C GLY A 246 -18.70 0.18 -1.67
N GLY A 247 -18.11 0.65 -0.58
CA GLY A 247 -18.80 0.73 0.71
C GLY A 247 -18.37 1.97 1.48
N ARG A 248 -18.13 1.80 2.78
CA ARG A 248 -17.66 2.87 3.65
C ARG A 248 -16.35 3.44 3.15
N ARG A 249 -16.16 4.74 3.38
CA ARG A 249 -15.01 5.51 2.93
C ARG A 249 -14.51 6.41 4.04
N LEU A 250 -13.20 6.48 4.16
CA LEU A 250 -12.52 7.33 5.13
C LEU A 250 -11.38 8.03 4.41
N VAL A 251 -11.41 9.36 4.43
CA VAL A 251 -10.36 10.21 3.86
C VAL A 251 -9.58 10.82 5.01
N VAL A 252 -8.27 10.60 5.01
CA VAL A 252 -7.34 11.22 5.96
C VAL A 252 -6.28 11.99 5.18
N LEU A 253 -6.19 13.30 5.40
CA LEU A 253 -5.21 14.16 4.75
C LEU A 253 -4.15 14.62 5.75
N GLY A 254 -2.93 14.83 5.27
CA GLY A 254 -1.89 15.45 6.07
C GLY A 254 -1.13 14.52 7.01
N LEU A 255 -1.14 13.21 6.73
CA LEU A 255 -0.41 12.21 7.50
C LEU A 255 1.11 12.37 7.33
N HIS A 256 1.86 12.00 8.37
CA HIS A 256 3.31 11.90 8.27
C HIS A 256 3.67 10.54 7.68
N GLY A 257 4.55 10.53 6.68
CA GLY A 257 5.09 9.29 6.14
C GLY A 257 5.93 8.56 7.18
N ASN A 258 5.85 7.23 7.18
CA ASN A 258 6.68 6.41 8.05
C ASN A 258 8.17 6.59 7.70
N PRO A 259 9.00 7.08 8.64
CA PRO A 259 10.42 7.35 8.38
C PRO A 259 11.19 6.09 7.98
N ARG A 260 10.76 4.91 8.44
CA ARG A 260 11.38 3.63 8.10
C ARG A 260 11.19 3.23 6.64
N SER A 261 10.11 3.69 6.02
CA SER A 261 9.82 3.42 4.61
C SER A 261 10.48 4.42 3.66
N THR A 262 10.67 5.66 4.12
CA THR A 262 11.13 6.81 3.34
C THR A 262 12.66 6.95 3.36
N PHE A 263 13.29 6.80 4.52
CA PHE A 263 14.74 6.99 4.65
C PHE A 263 15.51 5.74 4.24
N ILE A 264 16.44 5.91 3.29
CA ILE A 264 17.31 4.81 2.80
C ILE A 264 18.16 4.19 3.91
N TRP A 265 18.51 4.97 4.94
CA TRP A 265 19.33 4.54 6.08
C TRP A 265 18.76 3.29 6.77
N TRP A 266 17.44 3.22 6.96
CA TRP A 266 16.79 2.06 7.60
C TRP A 266 16.99 0.78 6.80
N ARG A 267 16.91 0.87 5.46
CA ARG A 267 17.16 -0.29 4.58
C ARG A 267 18.61 -0.74 4.64
N VAL A 268 19.55 0.20 4.74
CA VAL A 268 20.98 -0.10 4.93
C VAL A 268 21.20 -0.77 6.29
N ALA A 269 20.63 -0.23 7.36
CA ALA A 269 20.72 -0.78 8.71
C ALA A 269 20.22 -2.22 8.78
N TRP A 270 19.06 -2.52 8.18
CA TRP A 270 18.53 -3.88 8.10
C TRP A 270 19.38 -4.80 7.22
N SER A 271 19.91 -4.30 6.09
CA SER A 271 20.80 -5.10 5.24
C SER A 271 22.08 -5.51 5.97
N ILE A 272 22.70 -4.58 6.69
CA ILE A 272 23.88 -4.85 7.54
C ILE A 272 23.49 -5.83 8.66
N GLY A 273 22.35 -5.60 9.33
CA GLY A 273 21.84 -6.50 10.36
C GLY A 273 21.66 -7.94 9.87
N ALA A 274 21.07 -8.14 8.68
CA ALA A 274 20.91 -9.46 8.08
C ALA A 274 22.26 -10.14 7.78
N LEU A 275 23.23 -9.41 7.21
CA LEU A 275 24.56 -9.93 6.91
C LEU A 275 25.33 -10.33 8.17
N VAL A 276 25.29 -9.46 9.19
CA VAL A 276 25.98 -9.69 10.47
C VAL A 276 25.35 -10.87 11.22
N CYS A 277 24.02 -10.94 11.28
CA CYS A 277 23.33 -12.09 11.86
C CYS A 277 23.65 -13.40 11.15
N THR A 278 23.66 -13.41 9.81
CA THR A 278 23.98 -14.60 9.01
C THR A 278 25.41 -15.06 9.29
N SER A 279 26.36 -14.12 9.25
CA SER A 279 27.78 -14.40 9.52
C SER A 279 27.99 -14.92 10.95
N SER A 280 27.33 -14.28 11.92
CA SER A 280 27.38 -14.67 13.34
C SER A 280 26.84 -16.08 13.57
N ILE A 281 25.69 -16.44 12.98
CA ILE A 281 25.14 -17.79 13.04
C ILE A 281 26.15 -18.80 12.50
N LEU A 282 26.69 -18.57 11.30
CA LEU A 282 27.62 -19.51 10.65
C LEU A 282 28.87 -19.72 11.50
N VAL A 283 29.48 -18.65 12.01
CA VAL A 283 30.65 -18.72 12.89
C VAL A 283 30.31 -19.42 14.20
N THR A 284 29.15 -19.12 14.79
CA THR A 284 28.69 -19.75 16.05
C THR A 284 28.56 -21.26 15.90
N TYR A 285 27.85 -21.74 14.87
CA TYR A 285 27.65 -23.18 14.65
C TYR A 285 28.93 -23.89 14.22
N ALA A 286 29.79 -23.26 13.41
CA ALA A 286 31.07 -23.83 13.01
C ALA A 286 32.02 -24.03 14.20
N ASN A 287 31.99 -23.12 15.18
CA ASN A 287 32.83 -23.20 16.37
C ASN A 287 32.21 -24.05 17.47
N LEU A 288 30.89 -24.25 17.52
CA LEU A 288 30.24 -24.92 18.65
C LEU A 288 30.76 -26.34 18.87
N SER A 289 31.09 -27.06 17.80
CA SER A 289 31.61 -28.44 17.87
C SER A 289 33.04 -28.52 18.41
N SER A 290 33.80 -27.43 18.36
CA SER A 290 35.19 -27.39 18.84
C SER A 290 35.32 -26.81 20.25
N GLN A 291 34.23 -26.36 20.87
CA GLN A 291 34.26 -25.74 22.21
C GLN A 291 34.19 -26.79 23.33
N PRO A 292 34.82 -26.53 24.49
CA PRO A 292 34.65 -27.34 25.69
C PRO A 292 33.17 -27.41 26.12
N SER A 293 32.73 -28.54 26.67
CA SER A 293 31.33 -28.74 27.08
C SER A 293 30.85 -27.67 28.07
N ILE A 294 31.72 -27.21 28.98
CA ILE A 294 31.40 -26.15 29.93
C ILE A 294 31.06 -24.83 29.22
N VAL A 295 31.79 -24.47 28.17
CA VAL A 295 31.55 -23.27 27.36
C VAL A 295 30.22 -23.36 26.64
N VAL A 296 29.91 -24.53 26.06
CA VAL A 296 28.65 -24.77 25.35
C VAL A 296 27.45 -24.70 26.31
N ILE A 297 27.58 -25.26 27.52
CA ILE A 297 26.53 -25.20 28.56
C ILE A 297 26.30 -23.75 29.01
N LEU A 298 27.38 -23.02 29.32
CA LEU A 298 27.29 -21.61 29.72
C LEU A 298 26.66 -20.75 28.63
N TRP A 299 27.12 -20.90 27.37
CA TRP A 299 26.55 -20.23 26.22
C TRP A 299 25.05 -20.52 26.10
N THR A 300 24.65 -21.79 26.18
CA THR A 300 23.25 -22.21 26.08
C THR A 300 22.39 -21.58 27.19
N ALA A 301 22.90 -21.56 28.41
CA ALA A 301 22.22 -20.94 29.56
C ALA A 301 22.00 -19.44 29.32
N PHE A 302 23.02 -18.71 28.84
CA PHE A 302 22.88 -17.30 28.45
C PHE A 302 21.86 -17.14 27.31
N GLN A 303 21.91 -17.95 26.25
CA GLN A 303 20.94 -17.84 25.15
C GLN A 303 19.50 -17.99 25.63
N PHE A 304 19.24 -18.90 26.57
CA PHE A 304 17.92 -19.08 27.19
C PHE A 304 17.53 -17.90 28.08
N LEU A 305 18.45 -17.44 28.93
CA LEU A 305 18.24 -16.26 29.78
C LEU A 305 17.87 -15.03 28.92
N TRP A 306 18.61 -14.79 27.85
CA TRP A 306 18.35 -13.67 26.94
C TRP A 306 17.06 -13.84 26.16
N LEU A 307 16.68 -15.06 25.81
CA LEU A 307 15.37 -15.33 25.20
C LEU A 307 14.24 -14.91 26.13
N VAL A 308 14.29 -15.32 27.40
CA VAL A 308 13.28 -14.97 28.41
C VAL A 308 13.26 -13.45 28.65
N ALA A 309 14.44 -12.84 28.85
CA ALA A 309 14.55 -11.40 29.04
C ALA A 309 14.01 -10.61 27.84
N ARG A 310 14.31 -11.04 26.61
CA ARG A 310 13.79 -10.44 25.37
C ARG A 310 12.27 -10.51 25.28
N ILE A 311 11.66 -11.62 25.69
CA ILE A 311 10.20 -11.77 25.75
C ILE A 311 9.61 -10.79 26.76
N ILE A 312 10.20 -10.69 27.96
CA ILE A 312 9.76 -9.73 28.99
C ILE A 312 9.81 -8.30 28.45
N VAL A 313 10.94 -7.90 27.85
CA VAL A 313 11.12 -6.57 27.25
C VAL A 313 10.06 -6.31 26.18
N HIS A 314 9.80 -7.25 25.27
CA HIS A 314 8.79 -7.09 24.23
C HIS A 314 7.40 -6.73 24.78
N TYR A 315 6.99 -7.38 25.86
CA TYR A 315 5.70 -7.11 26.50
C TYR A 315 5.71 -5.89 27.42
N SER A 316 6.87 -5.52 27.96
CA SER A 316 7.04 -4.29 28.77
C SER A 316 7.13 -3.03 27.92
N THR A 317 7.63 -3.12 26.69
CA THR A 317 7.70 -1.99 25.76
C THR A 317 6.37 -1.82 25.00
N ALA A 318 5.68 -0.71 25.25
CA ALA A 318 4.50 -0.35 24.48
C ALA A 318 4.86 -0.08 23.00
N SER A 319 3.90 -0.32 22.10
CA SER A 319 4.02 0.05 20.67
C SER A 319 4.54 1.48 20.52
N SER A 320 5.54 1.70 19.66
CA SER A 320 6.16 3.03 19.47
C SER A 320 5.14 4.11 19.13
N ASP A 321 4.14 3.75 18.33
CA ASP A 321 3.19 4.71 17.76
C ASP A 321 1.96 4.85 18.65
N GLN A 322 1.74 6.04 19.20
CA GLN A 322 0.49 6.39 19.87
C GLN A 322 -0.46 7.07 18.88
N PRO A 323 -1.76 6.71 18.90
CA PRO A 323 -2.74 7.32 18.01
C PRO A 323 -2.91 8.80 18.37
N ARG A 324 -2.70 9.66 17.38
CA ARG A 324 -3.09 11.08 17.45
C ARG A 324 -4.57 11.18 17.12
N MET A 325 -5.31 12.00 17.87
CA MET A 325 -6.72 12.25 17.54
C MET A 325 -6.84 13.00 16.22
N LEU A 326 -7.74 12.55 15.36
CA LEU A 326 -8.09 13.24 14.12
C LEU A 326 -9.30 14.14 14.35
N ALA A 327 -9.26 15.33 13.76
CA ALA A 327 -10.41 16.22 13.66
C ALA A 327 -11.06 16.02 12.28
N TRP A 328 -12.38 16.07 12.26
CA TRP A 328 -13.14 15.89 11.04
C TRP A 328 -13.64 17.24 10.52
N THR A 329 -13.68 17.39 9.20
CA THR A 329 -14.13 18.61 8.53
C THR A 329 -14.97 18.24 7.31
N PRO A 330 -16.17 18.82 7.13
CA PRO A 330 -17.00 18.51 5.97
C PRO A 330 -16.43 19.15 4.70
N LEU A 331 -16.67 18.52 3.53
CA LEU A 331 -16.11 18.94 2.23
C LEU A 331 -16.26 20.44 1.91
N HIS A 332 -17.41 21.03 2.22
CA HIS A 332 -17.70 22.44 1.93
C HIS A 332 -16.91 23.44 2.80
N GLN A 333 -16.35 23.00 3.93
CA GLN A 333 -15.53 23.82 4.83
C GLN A 333 -14.03 23.62 4.61
N LEU A 334 -13.63 22.74 3.70
CA LEU A 334 -12.22 22.48 3.42
C LEU A 334 -11.58 23.68 2.71
N SER A 335 -10.33 23.96 3.07
CA SER A 335 -9.52 24.93 2.36
C SER A 335 -9.26 24.48 0.91
N PRO A 336 -9.02 25.43 -0.02
CA PRO A 336 -8.71 25.10 -1.42
C PRO A 336 -7.51 24.15 -1.57
N GLU A 337 -6.52 24.26 -0.68
CA GLU A 337 -5.36 23.37 -0.65
C GLU A 337 -5.74 21.92 -0.33
N LEU A 338 -6.56 21.70 0.72
CA LEU A 338 -7.02 20.37 1.11
C LEU A 338 -7.95 19.77 0.05
N LYS A 339 -8.77 20.59 -0.60
CA LYS A 339 -9.58 20.19 -1.76
C LYS A 339 -8.70 19.70 -2.92
N SER A 340 -7.60 20.40 -3.23
CA SER A 340 -6.63 19.97 -4.24
C SER A 340 -5.96 18.63 -3.90
N ARG A 341 -5.62 18.42 -2.61
CA ARG A 341 -5.09 17.12 -2.13
C ARG A 341 -6.12 15.99 -2.25
N LEU A 342 -7.38 16.26 -1.91
CA LEU A 342 -8.48 15.32 -2.11
C LEU A 342 -8.74 15.01 -3.59
N LEU A 343 -8.60 16.00 -4.46
CA LEU A 343 -8.65 15.80 -5.91
C LEU A 343 -7.54 14.85 -6.38
N ASN A 344 -6.31 15.00 -5.87
CA ASN A 344 -5.22 14.06 -6.16
C ASN A 344 -5.55 12.62 -5.73
N LEU A 345 -6.15 12.43 -4.56
CA LEU A 345 -6.63 11.11 -4.12
C LEU A 345 -7.72 10.56 -5.04
N THR A 346 -8.63 11.42 -5.49
CA THR A 346 -9.71 11.05 -6.43
C THR A 346 -9.15 10.57 -7.77
N LEU A 347 -8.16 11.30 -8.30
CA LEU A 347 -7.46 10.90 -9.53
C LEU A 347 -6.67 9.61 -9.34
N ALA A 348 -6.02 9.43 -8.17
CA ALA A 348 -5.32 8.21 -7.84
C ALA A 348 -6.26 7.00 -7.77
N LEU A 349 -7.44 7.16 -7.15
CA LEU A 349 -8.46 6.11 -7.15
C LEU A 349 -8.95 5.82 -8.58
N GLY A 350 -9.25 6.85 -9.37
CA GLY A 350 -9.63 6.69 -10.78
C GLY A 350 -8.58 5.93 -11.59
N LYS A 351 -7.29 6.19 -11.35
CA LYS A 351 -6.18 5.47 -11.97
C LYS A 351 -6.10 4.02 -11.49
N SER A 352 -6.26 3.78 -10.19
CA SER A 352 -6.32 2.43 -9.61
C SER A 352 -7.46 1.61 -10.24
N LEU A 353 -8.63 2.22 -10.43
CA LEU A 353 -9.80 1.60 -11.06
C LEU A 353 -9.53 1.12 -12.49
N THR A 354 -8.62 1.76 -13.25
CA THR A 354 -8.26 1.30 -14.60
C THR A 354 -7.62 -0.09 -14.61
N TYR A 355 -6.95 -0.49 -13.52
CA TYR A 355 -6.31 -1.80 -13.42
C TYR A 355 -7.30 -2.95 -13.27
N VAL A 356 -8.38 -2.69 -12.54
CA VAL A 356 -9.47 -3.67 -12.30
C VAL A 356 -10.62 -3.50 -13.30
N HIS A 357 -10.52 -2.53 -14.21
CA HIS A 357 -11.52 -2.30 -15.24
C HIS A 357 -11.53 -3.46 -16.26
N PRO A 358 -12.70 -3.98 -16.68
CA PRO A 358 -12.79 -5.04 -17.69
C PRO A 358 -12.08 -4.71 -19.02
N ARG A 359 -11.98 -3.42 -19.35
CA ARG A 359 -11.29 -2.93 -20.56
C ARG A 359 -9.75 -2.90 -20.44
N GLY A 360 -9.23 -3.04 -19.22
CA GLY A 360 -7.81 -2.95 -18.89
C GLY A 360 -7.25 -1.53 -18.93
N GLU A 361 -6.14 -1.32 -18.21
CA GLU A 361 -5.45 -0.02 -18.08
C GLU A 361 -5.03 0.57 -19.44
N GLY A 362 -4.63 -0.28 -20.39
CA GLY A 362 -3.97 0.16 -21.63
C GLY A 362 -4.78 1.18 -22.43
N VAL A 363 -6.11 1.05 -22.46
CA VAL A 363 -6.99 1.96 -23.23
C VAL A 363 -7.23 3.30 -22.56
N TYR A 364 -6.93 3.42 -21.26
CA TYR A 364 -7.07 4.63 -20.45
C TYR A 364 -5.78 5.43 -20.33
N ARG A 365 -4.68 4.99 -20.95
CA ARG A 365 -3.34 5.58 -20.71
C ARG A 365 -3.22 7.06 -21.04
N LYS A 366 -4.07 7.60 -21.94
CA LYS A 366 -4.09 9.03 -22.28
C LYS A 366 -5.19 9.82 -21.56
N ASP A 367 -5.95 9.20 -20.66
CA ASP A 367 -6.90 9.92 -19.80
C ASP A 367 -6.15 10.81 -18.80
N LEU A 368 -6.83 11.85 -18.33
CA LEU A 368 -6.27 12.82 -17.41
C LEU A 368 -6.29 12.31 -15.97
N PHE A 369 -5.11 11.95 -15.46
CA PHE A 369 -4.88 11.58 -14.05
C PHE A 369 -3.98 12.58 -13.31
N SER A 370 -3.88 13.83 -13.78
CA SER A 370 -3.04 14.86 -13.16
C SER A 370 -3.85 16.13 -12.84
N SER A 371 -3.65 16.67 -11.64
CA SER A 371 -4.36 17.85 -11.13
C SER A 371 -3.88 19.17 -11.69
N GLN A 372 -2.64 19.25 -12.20
CA GLN A 372 -2.02 20.51 -12.64
C GLN A 372 -2.82 21.26 -13.71
N ARG A 373 -3.64 20.57 -14.49
CA ARG A 373 -4.44 21.16 -15.57
C ARG A 373 -5.91 21.34 -15.21
N LEU A 374 -6.40 20.82 -14.09
CA LEU A 374 -7.83 20.73 -13.80
C LEU A 374 -8.54 22.05 -13.45
N PRO A 375 -7.95 22.97 -12.66
CA PRO A 375 -8.62 24.22 -12.27
C PRO A 375 -9.11 25.06 -13.46
N ALA A 376 -8.21 25.31 -14.43
CA ALA A 376 -8.53 26.07 -15.64
C ALA A 376 -9.58 25.39 -16.53
N ILE A 377 -9.87 24.10 -16.30
CA ILE A 377 -10.67 23.28 -17.17
C ILE A 377 -12.08 23.04 -16.60
N LEU A 378 -12.23 22.90 -15.28
CA LEU A 378 -13.54 22.72 -14.64
C LEU A 378 -14.39 24.00 -14.62
N ASP A 379 -13.77 25.17 -14.67
CA ASP A 379 -14.47 26.46 -14.78
C ASP A 379 -15.13 26.67 -16.16
N SER A 380 -14.78 25.84 -17.15
CA SER A 380 -15.27 25.90 -18.54
C SER A 380 -16.30 24.81 -18.88
N LEU A 381 -16.96 24.23 -17.88
CA LEU A 381 -17.97 23.19 -18.10
C LEU A 381 -19.19 23.77 -18.83
N SER A 382 -19.45 23.24 -20.03
CA SER A 382 -20.61 23.53 -20.86
C SER A 382 -21.41 22.24 -21.03
N ASP A 383 -22.73 22.35 -21.10
CA ASP A 383 -23.59 21.18 -21.32
C ASP A 383 -23.46 20.64 -22.75
N GLN A 384 -22.99 21.47 -23.69
CA GLN A 384 -22.98 21.18 -25.13
C GLN A 384 -21.77 21.81 -25.83
N TYR A 385 -21.39 21.20 -26.97
CA TYR A 385 -20.42 21.76 -27.89
C TYR A 385 -21.07 22.80 -28.83
N PRO A 386 -20.52 24.01 -28.95
CA PRO A 386 -21.03 25.03 -29.87
C PRO A 386 -20.66 24.70 -31.33
N LEU A 387 -21.67 24.65 -32.21
CA LEU A 387 -21.50 24.58 -33.66
C LEU A 387 -21.57 25.98 -34.28
N GLU A 388 -20.64 26.31 -35.16
CA GLU A 388 -20.65 27.58 -35.92
C GLU A 388 -21.18 27.40 -37.35
N ASP A 389 -21.04 26.21 -37.95
CA ASP A 389 -21.44 25.92 -39.33
C ASP A 389 -21.75 24.42 -39.50
N GLU A 390 -22.94 24.05 -39.99
CA GLU A 390 -23.39 22.64 -40.12
C GLU A 390 -22.77 21.92 -41.33
N ASP A 391 -22.30 22.66 -42.34
CA ASP A 391 -21.82 22.11 -43.63
C ASP A 391 -20.29 21.97 -43.74
N ALA A 392 -19.52 22.41 -42.73
CA ALA A 392 -18.06 22.35 -42.74
C ALA A 392 -17.54 21.04 -42.12
N ALA A 393 -16.44 20.50 -42.67
CA ALA A 393 -15.71 19.40 -42.04
C ALA A 393 -15.22 19.83 -40.63
N ILE A 394 -15.79 19.24 -39.58
CA ILE A 394 -15.52 19.66 -38.20
C ILE A 394 -14.26 18.98 -37.70
N HIS A 395 -13.28 19.79 -37.32
CA HIS A 395 -12.07 19.32 -36.70
C HIS A 395 -12.09 19.56 -35.20
N VAL A 396 -12.14 18.49 -34.42
CA VAL A 396 -12.13 18.57 -32.95
C VAL A 396 -10.71 18.40 -32.46
N VAL A 397 -10.22 19.37 -31.67
CA VAL A 397 -8.92 19.26 -31.00
C VAL A 397 -9.12 18.88 -29.53
N VAL A 398 -9.00 17.60 -29.23
CA VAL A 398 -9.12 17.05 -27.87
C VAL A 398 -7.83 17.31 -27.09
N LYS A 399 -7.94 18.04 -25.98
CA LYS A 399 -6.83 18.40 -25.09
C LYS A 399 -6.66 17.42 -23.93
N ALA A 400 -7.77 16.87 -23.43
CA ALA A 400 -7.79 15.88 -22.37
C ALA A 400 -9.18 15.21 -22.27
N VAL A 401 -9.22 14.07 -21.60
CA VAL A 401 -10.44 13.31 -21.32
C VAL A 401 -10.42 12.90 -19.86
N ILE A 402 -11.50 13.20 -19.13
CA ILE A 402 -11.78 12.60 -17.82
C ILE A 402 -12.71 11.42 -18.05
N GLY A 403 -12.26 10.25 -17.64
CA GLY A 403 -12.94 9.00 -17.87
C GLY A 403 -13.98 8.60 -16.84
N ASP A 404 -14.82 7.64 -17.21
CA ASP A 404 -15.69 6.82 -16.36
C ASP A 404 -15.03 6.40 -15.04
N THR A 405 -13.76 5.99 -15.06
CA THR A 405 -13.05 5.59 -13.82
C THR A 405 -12.86 6.75 -12.85
N VAL A 406 -12.50 7.94 -13.33
CA VAL A 406 -12.32 9.14 -12.49
C VAL A 406 -13.67 9.69 -12.05
N LEU A 407 -14.67 9.73 -12.95
CA LEU A 407 -16.03 10.14 -12.60
C LEU A 407 -16.64 9.21 -11.54
N SER A 408 -16.42 7.91 -11.66
CA SER A 408 -16.84 6.90 -10.67
C SER A 408 -16.14 7.10 -9.33
N ALA A 409 -14.83 7.36 -9.33
CA ALA A 409 -14.08 7.65 -8.11
C ALA A 409 -14.64 8.89 -7.40
N ALA A 410 -14.89 9.96 -8.15
CA ALA A 410 -15.47 11.19 -7.62
C ALA A 410 -16.87 10.98 -7.03
N ALA A 411 -17.76 10.33 -7.79
CA ALA A 411 -19.11 10.03 -7.34
C ALA A 411 -19.11 9.20 -6.05
N TRP A 412 -18.27 8.17 -5.97
CA TRP A 412 -18.13 7.35 -4.76
C TRP A 412 -17.58 8.15 -3.57
N ILE A 413 -16.53 8.96 -3.78
CA ILE A 413 -15.91 9.76 -2.72
C ILE A 413 -16.89 10.77 -2.12
N ILE A 414 -17.75 11.42 -2.92
CA ILE A 414 -18.73 12.37 -2.38
C ILE A 414 -19.96 11.68 -1.75
N GLY A 415 -20.13 10.36 -1.93
CA GLY A 415 -21.28 9.60 -1.44
C GLY A 415 -22.50 9.63 -2.37
N SER A 416 -22.28 9.77 -3.68
CA SER A 416 -23.34 9.65 -4.67
C SER A 416 -23.90 8.23 -4.69
N LYS A 417 -25.20 8.10 -5.03
CA LYS A 417 -25.86 6.80 -5.25
C LYS A 417 -25.48 6.14 -6.58
N MET A 418 -24.75 6.85 -7.45
CA MET A 418 -24.33 6.33 -8.75
C MET A 418 -23.24 5.27 -8.57
N SER A 419 -23.50 4.09 -9.12
CA SER A 419 -22.51 3.01 -9.21
C SER A 419 -21.51 3.27 -10.34
N SER A 420 -20.38 2.55 -10.31
CA SER A 420 -19.43 2.54 -11.43
C SER A 420 -20.05 2.01 -12.73
N MET A 421 -21.12 1.21 -12.65
CA MET A 421 -21.86 0.76 -13.85
C MET A 421 -22.78 1.84 -14.42
N ASP A 422 -23.33 2.71 -13.58
CA ASP A 422 -24.15 3.85 -14.05
C ASP A 422 -23.29 4.84 -14.83
N LEU A 423 -22.08 5.11 -14.31
CA LEU A 423 -21.07 5.97 -14.94
C LEU A 423 -20.21 5.26 -16.00
N TYR A 424 -20.47 3.99 -16.27
CA TYR A 424 -19.76 3.26 -17.32
C TYR A 424 -20.12 3.87 -18.67
N ASP A 425 -19.11 4.07 -19.53
CA ASP A 425 -19.18 4.84 -20.79
C ASP A 425 -19.35 6.36 -20.65
N SER A 426 -19.41 6.88 -19.42
CA SER A 426 -19.42 8.32 -19.20
C SER A 426 -18.03 8.93 -19.36
N CYS A 427 -17.97 10.16 -19.85
CA CYS A 427 -16.74 10.94 -19.82
C CYS A 427 -17.01 12.44 -19.85
N VAL A 428 -15.96 13.22 -19.60
CA VAL A 428 -15.90 14.65 -19.90
C VAL A 428 -14.76 14.84 -20.88
N VAL A 429 -15.06 15.39 -22.06
CA VAL A 429 -14.07 15.68 -23.09
C VAL A 429 -13.74 17.16 -23.05
N MET A 430 -12.45 17.45 -23.07
CA MET A 430 -11.94 18.82 -23.08
C MET A 430 -11.45 19.14 -24.48
N VAL A 431 -12.11 20.07 -25.13
CA VAL A 431 -11.90 20.38 -26.55
C VAL A 431 -11.50 21.84 -26.73
N SER A 432 -10.63 22.10 -27.70
CA SER A 432 -10.30 23.45 -28.13
C SER A 432 -11.40 23.97 -29.05
N TYR A 433 -11.96 25.13 -28.72
CA TYR A 433 -12.97 25.82 -29.52
C TYR A 433 -12.69 27.32 -29.53
N SER A 434 -12.56 27.90 -30.73
CA SER A 434 -12.28 29.33 -30.95
C SER A 434 -11.16 29.91 -30.06
N GLY A 435 -10.06 29.14 -29.93
CA GLY A 435 -8.88 29.49 -29.12
C GLY A 435 -9.02 29.27 -27.61
N LYS A 436 -10.21 28.88 -27.12
CA LYS A 436 -10.49 28.55 -25.71
C LYS A 436 -10.59 27.03 -25.52
N ILE A 437 -10.51 26.58 -24.27
CA ILE A 437 -10.80 25.19 -23.89
C ILE A 437 -12.18 25.18 -23.25
N ILE A 438 -13.03 24.27 -23.71
CA ILE A 438 -14.33 23.98 -23.09
C ILE A 438 -14.36 22.52 -22.65
N SER A 439 -15.05 22.26 -21.53
CA SER A 439 -15.29 20.91 -21.02
C SER A 439 -16.73 20.53 -21.29
N VAL A 440 -16.97 19.41 -21.96
CA VAL A 440 -18.33 18.97 -22.31
C VAL A 440 -18.54 17.54 -21.83
N PRO A 441 -19.58 17.25 -21.01
CA PRO A 441 -20.00 15.88 -20.73
C PRO A 441 -20.33 15.16 -22.04
N ALA A 442 -19.84 13.94 -22.19
CA ALA A 442 -19.97 13.20 -23.43
C ALA A 442 -20.04 11.69 -23.17
N VAL A 443 -20.46 10.95 -24.19
CA VAL A 443 -20.45 9.49 -24.14
C VAL A 443 -19.22 8.98 -24.85
N ARG A 444 -18.53 8.01 -24.24
CA ARG A 444 -17.46 7.26 -24.92
C ARG A 444 -17.65 5.77 -24.74
N VAL A 445 -17.52 5.02 -25.82
CA VAL A 445 -17.55 3.55 -25.78
C VAL A 445 -16.33 2.99 -26.47
N LEU A 446 -15.85 1.87 -25.95
CA LEU A 446 -14.79 1.12 -26.60
C LEU A 446 -15.43 0.04 -27.47
N SER A 447 -15.13 0.08 -28.76
CA SER A 447 -15.64 -0.84 -29.78
C SER A 447 -14.49 -1.62 -30.40
N GLY A 448 -14.76 -2.84 -30.83
CA GLY A 448 -13.87 -3.65 -31.65
C GLY A 448 -14.68 -4.51 -32.63
N PRO A 449 -14.13 -4.83 -33.82
CA PRO A 449 -14.76 -5.77 -34.74
C PRO A 449 -14.95 -7.14 -34.08
N ASP A 450 -16.03 -7.83 -34.47
CA ASP A 450 -16.39 -9.13 -33.91
C ASP A 450 -15.34 -10.16 -34.37
N PRO A 451 -14.67 -10.88 -33.45
CA PRO A 451 -13.72 -11.93 -33.83
C PRO A 451 -14.34 -13.04 -34.69
N VAL A 452 -15.67 -13.25 -34.64
CA VAL A 452 -16.38 -14.33 -35.36
C VAL A 452 -16.80 -13.92 -36.78
N SER A 453 -16.83 -12.62 -37.08
CA SER A 453 -17.40 -12.07 -38.32
C SER A 453 -16.55 -12.25 -39.58
N ALA A 454 -15.34 -12.83 -39.48
CA ALA A 454 -14.41 -12.89 -40.60
C ALA A 454 -14.57 -14.10 -41.57
N THR A 455 -15.45 -15.09 -41.31
CA THR A 455 -15.27 -16.40 -41.98
C THR A 455 -16.50 -17.18 -42.49
N ASP A 456 -17.75 -16.77 -42.30
CA ASP A 456 -18.89 -17.60 -42.74
C ASP A 456 -19.92 -16.84 -43.62
N PRO A 457 -19.87 -16.99 -44.96
CA PRO A 457 -20.84 -16.39 -45.87
C PRO A 457 -22.20 -17.12 -45.90
N GLU A 458 -22.34 -18.29 -45.25
CA GLU A 458 -23.59 -19.06 -45.24
C GLU A 458 -24.51 -18.73 -44.05
N ASN A 459 -24.04 -17.95 -43.07
CA ASN A 459 -24.81 -17.49 -41.93
C ASN A 459 -25.03 -15.96 -41.98
N PRO A 460 -26.25 -15.46 -42.23
CA PRO A 460 -26.52 -14.03 -42.14
C PRO A 460 -26.19 -13.54 -40.72
N HIS A 461 -25.26 -12.60 -40.63
CA HIS A 461 -24.72 -12.09 -39.37
C HIS A 461 -25.84 -11.48 -38.51
N GLU A 462 -26.17 -12.14 -37.40
CA GLU A 462 -27.00 -11.51 -36.37
C GLU A 462 -26.18 -10.41 -35.66
N PRO A 463 -26.74 -9.21 -35.47
CA PRO A 463 -26.02 -8.12 -34.82
C PRO A 463 -25.62 -8.52 -33.40
N ALA A 464 -24.30 -8.59 -33.16
CA ALA A 464 -23.75 -8.95 -31.87
C ALA A 464 -23.74 -7.74 -30.92
N PHE A 465 -24.51 -7.82 -29.84
CA PHE A 465 -24.53 -6.79 -28.79
C PHE A 465 -23.85 -7.32 -27.53
N VAL A 466 -22.72 -6.73 -27.17
CA VAL A 466 -21.98 -7.12 -25.98
C VAL A 466 -22.52 -6.36 -24.76
N PRO A 467 -22.89 -7.05 -23.65
CA PRO A 467 -23.45 -6.37 -22.50
C PRO A 467 -22.43 -5.42 -21.84
N LYS A 468 -22.94 -4.32 -21.27
CA LYS A 468 -22.16 -3.33 -20.52
C LYS A 468 -21.32 -4.01 -19.42
N GLY A 469 -20.07 -3.58 -19.25
CA GLY A 469 -19.17 -4.17 -18.25
C GLY A 469 -18.44 -5.45 -18.69
N SER A 470 -18.65 -5.91 -19.92
CA SER A 470 -17.86 -7.00 -20.50
C SER A 470 -16.41 -6.57 -20.76
N GLY A 471 -15.52 -7.55 -20.84
CA GLY A 471 -14.15 -7.32 -21.29
C GLY A 471 -14.10 -6.98 -22.78
N ASN A 472 -12.95 -6.50 -23.24
CA ASN A 472 -12.76 -6.20 -24.67
C ASN A 472 -12.75 -7.50 -25.48
N LEU A 473 -13.55 -7.56 -26.52
CA LEU A 473 -13.53 -8.61 -27.53
C LEU A 473 -13.03 -8.00 -28.85
N GLY A 474 -12.10 -8.67 -29.53
CA GLY A 474 -11.59 -8.26 -30.84
C GLY A 474 -10.21 -7.55 -30.84
N HIS A 475 -9.65 -7.43 -32.05
CA HIS A 475 -8.42 -6.67 -32.33
C HIS A 475 -8.77 -5.26 -32.86
N ASN A 476 -7.83 -4.32 -32.88
CA ASN A 476 -8.05 -2.96 -33.40
C ASN A 476 -9.15 -2.15 -32.68
N LEU A 477 -9.14 -2.19 -31.35
CA LEU A 477 -10.08 -1.44 -30.52
C LEU A 477 -10.05 0.07 -30.82
N LYS A 478 -11.23 0.69 -30.90
CA LYS A 478 -11.43 2.13 -31.12
C LYS A 478 -12.33 2.71 -30.04
N TRP A 479 -11.98 3.89 -29.55
CA TRP A 479 -12.89 4.72 -28.77
C TRP A 479 -13.80 5.48 -29.73
N HIS A 480 -15.10 5.35 -29.57
CA HIS A 480 -16.09 6.21 -30.21
C HIS A 480 -16.58 7.24 -29.20
N TYR A 481 -16.62 8.50 -29.60
CA TYR A 481 -17.10 9.61 -28.79
C TYR A 481 -18.37 10.19 -29.42
N TRP A 482 -19.35 10.50 -28.59
CA TRP A 482 -20.52 11.30 -28.95
C TRP A 482 -20.61 12.49 -27.99
N ILE A 483 -20.41 13.68 -28.53
CA ILE A 483 -20.51 14.94 -27.79
C ILE A 483 -21.81 15.62 -28.16
N PRO A 484 -22.67 16.00 -27.20
CA PRO A 484 -23.92 16.68 -27.51
C PRO A 484 -23.64 18.06 -28.10
N THR A 485 -24.42 18.42 -29.11
CA THR A 485 -24.35 19.74 -29.73
C THR A 485 -25.76 20.20 -30.15
N MET A 486 -25.94 21.51 -30.27
CA MET A 486 -27.15 22.09 -30.82
C MET A 486 -26.88 22.51 -32.24
N GLY A 487 -27.60 21.90 -33.18
CA GLY A 487 -27.79 22.48 -34.50
C GLY A 487 -28.76 23.66 -34.41
N GLU A 488 -28.95 24.37 -35.51
CA GLU A 488 -29.83 25.55 -35.56
C GLU A 488 -31.30 25.20 -35.22
N THR A 489 -31.71 23.94 -35.42
CA THR A 489 -33.11 23.51 -35.27
C THR A 489 -33.32 22.18 -34.55
N GLN A 490 -32.29 21.35 -34.36
CA GLN A 490 -32.41 20.01 -33.75
C GLN A 490 -31.21 19.64 -32.87
N SER A 491 -31.41 18.67 -31.97
CA SER A 491 -30.32 18.09 -31.19
C SER A 491 -29.46 17.20 -32.09
N CYS A 492 -28.17 17.51 -32.16
CA CYS A 492 -27.20 16.77 -32.97
C CYS A 492 -26.09 16.21 -32.09
N TRP A 493 -25.30 15.30 -32.66
CA TRP A 493 -24.19 14.63 -31.99
C TRP A 493 -22.93 14.80 -32.81
N LEU A 494 -21.89 15.33 -32.19
CA LEU A 494 -20.57 15.35 -32.77
C LEU A 494 -19.89 14.00 -32.49
N HIS A 495 -19.65 13.23 -33.56
CA HIS A 495 -19.10 11.88 -33.50
C HIS A 495 -17.70 11.81 -34.07
N PHE A 496 -16.80 11.13 -33.37
CA PHE A 496 -15.50 10.74 -33.92
C PHE A 496 -15.00 9.44 -33.28
N ALA A 497 -14.14 8.73 -34.00
CA ALA A 497 -13.57 7.46 -33.57
C ALA A 497 -12.04 7.51 -33.58
N VAL A 498 -11.41 7.02 -32.50
CA VAL A 498 -9.96 7.08 -32.33
C VAL A 498 -9.40 5.70 -32.00
N PRO A 499 -8.34 5.23 -32.69
CA PRO A 499 -7.75 3.93 -32.41
C PRO A 499 -7.00 3.87 -31.06
N GLY A 500 -7.14 2.74 -30.38
CA GLY A 500 -6.40 2.40 -29.16
C GLY A 500 -6.60 3.41 -28.02
N ALA A 501 -5.52 3.74 -27.30
CA ALA A 501 -5.54 4.71 -26.20
C ALA A 501 -5.57 6.18 -26.68
N GLY A 502 -5.92 6.44 -27.93
CA GLY A 502 -5.39 7.54 -28.72
C GLY A 502 -6.03 8.92 -28.63
N ALA A 503 -6.94 9.22 -27.69
CA ALA A 503 -7.92 10.33 -27.81
C ALA A 503 -7.38 11.77 -27.95
N LEU A 504 -6.12 12.05 -27.61
CA LEU A 504 -5.57 13.42 -27.65
C LEU A 504 -5.14 13.83 -29.06
N GLY A 505 -5.40 15.08 -29.44
CA GLY A 505 -4.98 15.64 -30.73
C GLY A 505 -6.14 16.15 -31.57
N LYS A 506 -5.87 16.39 -32.86
CA LYS A 506 -6.86 16.79 -33.86
C LYS A 506 -7.51 15.54 -34.45
N HIS A 507 -8.83 15.53 -34.49
CA HIS A 507 -9.64 14.45 -35.08
C HIS A 507 -10.69 15.04 -36.01
N ASP A 508 -11.01 14.28 -37.05
CA ASP A 508 -12.13 14.57 -37.94
C ASP A 508 -13.40 14.05 -37.28
N ALA A 509 -14.42 14.90 -37.22
CA ALA A 509 -15.69 14.59 -36.59
C ALA A 509 -16.86 14.83 -37.54
N GLU A 510 -17.88 14.00 -37.39
CA GLU A 510 -19.12 14.05 -38.16
C GLU A 510 -20.25 14.58 -37.28
N VAL A 511 -21.12 15.43 -37.83
CA VAL A 511 -22.35 15.83 -37.16
C VAL A 511 -23.44 14.85 -37.54
N LEU A 512 -24.00 14.18 -36.55
CA LEU A 512 -25.02 13.15 -36.73
C LEU A 512 -26.32 13.60 -36.07
N THR A 513 -27.42 13.46 -36.79
CA THR A 513 -28.77 13.53 -36.25
C THR A 513 -29.09 12.29 -35.41
N ASP A 514 -30.10 12.38 -34.55
CA ASP A 514 -30.59 11.22 -33.78
C ASP A 514 -30.92 10.01 -34.66
N ALA A 515 -31.46 10.24 -35.86
CA ALA A 515 -31.81 9.17 -36.81
C ALA A 515 -30.56 8.44 -37.31
N GLN A 516 -29.50 9.18 -37.64
CA GLN A 516 -28.22 8.62 -38.07
C GLN A 516 -27.52 7.88 -36.94
N VAL A 517 -27.54 8.43 -35.72
CA VAL A 517 -27.00 7.75 -34.53
C VAL A 517 -27.76 6.45 -34.26
N ASN A 518 -29.09 6.46 -34.31
CA ASN A 518 -29.89 5.24 -34.18
C ASN A 518 -29.56 4.20 -35.25
N ALA A 519 -29.42 4.61 -36.51
CA ALA A 519 -29.03 3.72 -37.60
C ALA A 519 -27.65 3.08 -37.33
N MET A 520 -26.68 3.87 -36.85
CA MET A 520 -25.34 3.39 -36.51
C MET A 520 -25.34 2.39 -35.36
N LEU A 521 -26.06 2.68 -34.26
CA LEU A 521 -26.11 1.79 -33.10
C LEU A 521 -26.89 0.50 -33.37
N SER A 522 -28.03 0.61 -34.07
CA SER A 522 -28.89 -0.54 -34.37
C SER A 522 -28.30 -1.49 -35.40
N ALA A 523 -27.36 -1.03 -36.23
CA ALA A 523 -26.61 -1.88 -37.16
C ALA A 523 -25.76 -2.96 -36.46
N GLY A 524 -25.45 -2.81 -35.17
CA GLY A 524 -24.71 -3.80 -34.38
C GLY A 524 -23.23 -3.95 -34.73
N GLN A 525 -22.71 -3.18 -35.68
CA GLN A 525 -21.33 -3.29 -36.17
C GLN A 525 -20.27 -2.87 -35.14
N LEU A 526 -20.67 -2.12 -34.11
CA LEU A 526 -19.78 -1.63 -33.06
C LEU A 526 -19.52 -2.65 -31.95
N ASN A 527 -20.30 -3.73 -31.84
CA ASN A 527 -20.21 -4.71 -30.75
C ASN A 527 -20.24 -4.09 -29.35
N ILE A 528 -21.14 -3.13 -29.14
CA ILE A 528 -21.35 -2.45 -27.86
C ILE A 528 -22.75 -2.73 -27.33
N GLY A 529 -22.98 -2.43 -26.06
CA GLY A 529 -24.28 -2.64 -25.42
C GLY A 529 -25.35 -1.61 -25.80
N LEU A 530 -24.95 -0.49 -26.40
CA LEU A 530 -25.85 0.62 -26.75
C LEU A 530 -26.56 0.35 -28.08
N ARG A 531 -27.89 0.42 -28.11
CA ARG A 531 -28.74 0.10 -29.27
C ARG A 531 -29.47 1.30 -29.85
N LYS A 532 -29.72 2.32 -29.04
CA LYS A 532 -30.55 3.49 -29.40
C LYS A 532 -29.96 4.76 -28.82
N VAL A 533 -30.30 5.89 -29.44
CA VAL A 533 -29.89 7.23 -29.01
C VAL A 533 -30.37 7.59 -27.60
N ASP A 534 -31.51 7.05 -27.16
CA ASP A 534 -32.00 7.29 -25.80
C ASP A 534 -31.06 6.70 -24.74
N GLU A 535 -30.41 5.57 -25.04
CA GLU A 535 -29.41 4.98 -24.15
C GLU A 535 -28.13 5.84 -24.10
N LEU A 536 -27.76 6.48 -25.22
CA LEU A 536 -26.69 7.51 -25.21
C LEU A 536 -27.08 8.71 -24.34
N ARG A 537 -28.34 9.17 -24.41
CA ARG A 537 -28.83 10.28 -23.56
C ARG A 537 -28.78 9.93 -22.08
N ASP A 538 -29.08 8.69 -21.71
CA ASP A 538 -28.97 8.23 -20.32
C ASP A 538 -27.51 8.22 -19.84
N VAL A 539 -26.57 7.75 -20.68
CA VAL A 539 -25.12 7.83 -20.37
C VAL A 539 -24.64 9.28 -20.32
N LEU A 540 -25.16 10.16 -21.18
CA LEU A 540 -24.85 11.58 -21.15
C LEU A 540 -25.33 12.23 -19.86
N ARG A 541 -26.56 11.94 -19.41
CA ARG A 541 -27.08 12.40 -18.12
C ARG A 541 -26.19 11.95 -16.98
N ALA A 542 -25.76 10.68 -16.99
CA ALA A 542 -24.81 10.16 -16.01
C ALA A 542 -23.46 10.89 -16.08
N SER A 543 -22.97 11.22 -17.28
CA SER A 543 -21.74 11.99 -17.48
C SER A 543 -21.84 13.39 -16.87
N SER A 544 -22.95 14.08 -17.07
CA SER A 544 -23.19 15.41 -16.47
C SER A 544 -23.26 15.34 -14.95
N MET A 545 -23.94 14.32 -14.39
CA MET A 545 -23.96 14.11 -12.93
C MET A 545 -22.57 13.79 -12.37
N GLY A 546 -21.78 12.97 -13.07
CA GLY A 546 -20.39 12.67 -12.71
C GLY A 546 -19.51 13.93 -12.76
N ALA A 547 -19.69 14.78 -13.78
CA ALA A 547 -18.97 16.04 -13.89
C ALA A 547 -19.31 17.01 -12.74
N GLN A 548 -20.59 17.10 -12.36
CA GLN A 548 -21.03 17.89 -11.20
C GLN A 548 -20.46 17.35 -9.89
N ALA A 549 -20.42 16.02 -9.71
CA ALA A 549 -19.79 15.39 -8.56
C ALA A 549 -18.29 15.75 -8.48
N PHE A 550 -17.59 15.67 -9.61
CA PHE A 550 -16.18 16.00 -9.73
C PHE A 550 -15.90 17.49 -9.44
N ARG A 551 -16.83 18.39 -9.79
CA ARG A 551 -16.71 19.83 -9.52
C ARG A 551 -16.70 20.17 -8.02
N GLN A 552 -17.23 19.31 -7.14
CA GLN A 552 -17.27 19.57 -5.69
C GLN A 552 -15.88 19.58 -5.04
N PHE A 553 -14.87 19.01 -5.70
CA PHE A 553 -13.47 19.02 -5.23
C PHE A 553 -12.74 20.32 -5.57
N TYR A 554 -13.43 21.30 -6.15
CA TYR A 554 -12.92 22.63 -6.46
C TYR A 554 -13.62 23.68 -5.59
#